data_AF-B5W7H3-F1
#
_entry.id   AF-B5W7H3-F1
#
_cell.length_a   1.000
_cell.length_b   1.000
_cell.length_c   1.000
_cell.angle_alpha   90.00
_cell.angle_beta   90.00
_cell.angle_gamma   90.00
#
_symmetry.space_group_name_H-M   'P 1'
#
loop_
_entity.id
_entity.type
_entity.pdbx_description
1 polymer ?
#
loop_
_entity_poly.entity_id
_entity_poly.type
_entity_poly.pdbx_seq_one_letter_code
_entity_poly.pdbx_strand_id
1 'polypeptide(L)'
;MEIRGLNAMIIKLKLLMRLFSILFVGGLWGCEAVSEVLPREVLNHLPKSLTNSLECPEMPRGSLSNPEAIAIDSQNFQGTGIVRSGEDTGFVFSGEKGKLLSYRYNEGVCVWIYAPDNSLVLGNELPLNGRYTVHVASLGGTRNFEIEMSLSAPVAAVPPPAPAPARTATPTATPTATPTATPTATPTATRTATRTATPTATPTATPTATPTPTPTATRTPTATRTATPTATPTQTQTSRNSPQIDLTQEQAVTLVNRWLSSKGRIFAAPFDLQLVRQYTSGPLYKNITQPNGSIDWLRKNNSYYTYRESKVINVVSFSVSGSRPELIVTVYEDRTFHTPRGIDSRLSGASKGNYRYWFVKDNGRWKIYERQAVN
;
A
#
# COMPACT_ATOMS: atom_id res chain seq x y z
N MET A 1 -6.26 29.44 -15.56
CA MET A 1 -6.25 30.60 -14.65
C MET A 1 -7.14 30.26 -13.45
N GLU A 2 -6.74 29.33 -12.58
CA GLU A 2 -7.56 28.93 -11.43
C GLU A 2 -6.69 28.36 -10.29
N ILE A 3 -6.34 29.25 -9.35
CA ILE A 3 -5.90 28.94 -7.99
C ILE A 3 -7.08 29.30 -7.10
N ARG A 4 -8.04 28.39 -6.91
CA ARG A 4 -9.31 28.69 -6.21
C ARG A 4 -9.71 27.77 -5.05
N GLY A 5 -8.89 26.78 -4.68
CA GLY A 5 -9.28 25.82 -3.63
C GLY A 5 -8.84 26.13 -2.20
N LEU A 6 -7.70 26.80 -1.98
CA LEU A 6 -7.10 26.91 -0.64
C LEU A 6 -6.89 28.34 -0.12
N ASN A 7 -6.96 29.36 -1.00
CA ASN A 7 -6.86 30.77 -0.58
C ASN A 7 -8.20 31.36 -0.09
N ALA A 8 -9.33 30.68 -0.30
CA ALA A 8 -10.65 31.19 0.07
C ALA A 8 -10.93 31.17 1.59
N MET A 9 -10.14 30.45 2.38
CA MET A 9 -10.36 30.34 3.83
C MET A 9 -9.57 31.36 4.66
N ILE A 10 -8.54 32.00 4.10
CA ILE A 10 -7.68 32.95 4.83
C ILE A 10 -8.16 34.41 4.73
N ILE A 11 -8.95 34.77 3.71
CA ILE A 11 -9.42 36.16 3.52
C ILE A 11 -10.76 36.44 4.22
N LYS A 12 -11.61 35.43 4.46
CA LYS A 12 -12.89 35.63 5.17
C LYS A 12 -12.77 35.81 6.69
N LEU A 13 -11.60 35.58 7.28
CA LEU A 13 -11.39 35.73 8.74
C LEU A 13 -10.83 37.10 9.16
N LYS A 14 -10.61 38.03 8.21
CA LYS A 14 -10.10 39.39 8.51
C LYS A 14 -11.14 40.53 8.39
N LEU A 15 -12.42 40.22 8.14
CA LEU A 15 -13.46 41.25 7.94
C LEU A 15 -14.66 41.17 8.92
N LEU A 16 -14.62 40.31 9.95
CA LEU A 16 -15.72 40.19 10.91
C LEU A 16 -15.33 40.49 12.37
N MET A 17 -14.21 41.19 12.57
CA MET A 17 -13.72 41.55 13.90
C MET A 17 -13.42 43.06 14.00
N ARG A 18 -14.42 43.88 13.68
CA ARG A 18 -14.55 45.27 14.14
C ARG A 18 -16.03 45.63 14.19
N LEU A 19 -16.69 45.31 15.30
CA LEU A 19 -17.81 46.04 15.91
C LEU A 19 -18.31 45.23 17.11
N PHE A 20 -18.71 45.97 18.16
CA PHE A 20 -19.18 45.52 19.48
C PHE A 20 -18.13 45.23 20.54
N SER A 21 -17.54 46.33 21.04
CA SER A 21 -17.44 46.53 22.49
C SER A 21 -18.78 47.11 22.98
N ILE A 22 -19.32 46.59 24.09
CA ILE A 22 -19.97 47.32 25.22
C ILE A 22 -20.81 46.34 26.07
N LEU A 23 -20.38 46.22 27.34
CA LEU A 23 -21.11 45.93 28.60
C LEU A 23 -22.18 44.83 28.66
N PHE A 24 -21.94 43.81 29.50
CA PHE A 24 -22.84 43.53 30.63
C PHE A 24 -22.11 42.80 31.78
N VAL A 25 -22.53 43.14 33.00
CA VAL A 25 -21.93 42.86 34.30
C VAL A 25 -22.66 41.69 34.97
N GLY A 26 -21.90 40.84 35.67
CA GLY A 26 -22.29 40.23 36.95
C GLY A 26 -23.08 38.91 36.92
N GLY A 27 -22.70 37.98 37.80
CA GLY A 27 -23.58 36.91 38.28
C GLY A 27 -22.88 35.58 38.60
N LEU A 28 -22.50 35.38 39.86
CA LEU A 28 -22.19 34.08 40.47
C LEU A 28 -23.43 33.16 40.51
N TRP A 29 -23.17 31.85 40.49
CA TRP A 29 -23.85 30.67 41.11
C TRP A 29 -23.48 29.47 40.21
N GLY A 30 -22.99 28.30 40.61
CA GLY A 30 -23.04 27.55 41.86
C GLY A 30 -23.60 26.15 41.54
N CYS A 31 -22.75 25.10 41.62
CA CYS A 31 -23.04 23.64 41.57
C CYS A 31 -23.73 23.09 40.29
N GLU A 32 -23.49 21.88 39.78
CA GLU A 32 -23.34 20.57 40.40
C GLU A 32 -22.68 19.60 39.38
N ALA A 33 -21.81 18.72 39.86
CA ALA A 33 -21.18 17.68 39.05
C ALA A 33 -22.14 16.50 38.86
N VAL A 34 -22.55 16.24 37.62
CA VAL A 34 -23.25 15.00 37.26
C VAL A 34 -22.23 13.98 36.79
N SER A 35 -21.87 13.08 37.70
CA SER A 35 -21.18 11.83 37.39
C SER A 35 -22.15 10.88 36.70
N GLU A 36 -22.13 10.81 35.37
CA GLU A 36 -22.81 9.73 34.66
C GLU A 36 -21.95 8.46 34.71
N VAL A 37 -22.31 7.58 35.64
CA VAL A 37 -21.89 6.19 35.70
C VAL A 37 -22.55 5.46 34.53
N LEU A 38 -21.75 5.05 33.53
CA LEU A 38 -22.23 4.18 32.45
C LEU A 38 -22.58 2.79 33.02
N PRO A 39 -23.78 2.24 32.72
CA PRO A 39 -24.18 0.92 33.17
C PRO A 39 -23.36 -0.19 32.49
N ARG A 40 -23.05 -1.23 33.27
CA ARG A 40 -22.17 -2.37 32.97
C ARG A 40 -22.69 -3.34 31.89
N GLU A 41 -23.66 -2.95 31.08
CA GLU A 41 -24.35 -3.82 30.11
C GLU A 41 -24.02 -3.55 28.62
N VAL A 42 -23.20 -2.55 28.30
CA VAL A 42 -22.75 -2.32 26.91
C VAL A 42 -21.51 -3.15 26.54
N LEU A 43 -20.94 -3.93 27.48
CA LEU A 43 -19.73 -4.72 27.23
C LEU A 43 -19.96 -6.02 26.42
N ASN A 44 -21.21 -6.41 26.13
CA ASN A 44 -21.53 -7.71 25.51
C ASN A 44 -22.09 -7.65 24.07
N HIS A 45 -22.10 -6.48 23.42
CA HIS A 45 -22.51 -6.36 22.01
C HIS A 45 -21.44 -5.72 21.12
N LEU A 46 -20.15 -6.00 21.38
CA LEU A 46 -19.17 -5.93 20.30
C LEU A 46 -19.40 -7.11 19.34
N PRO A 47 -19.47 -6.88 18.02
CA PRO A 47 -19.47 -7.97 17.07
C PRO A 47 -18.17 -8.77 17.27
N LYS A 48 -18.31 -10.05 17.61
CA LYS A 48 -17.26 -11.06 17.49
C LYS A 48 -16.87 -11.17 16.02
N SER A 49 -16.01 -10.28 15.56
CA SER A 49 -15.31 -10.35 14.27
C SER A 49 -13.89 -9.84 14.47
N LEU A 50 -13.11 -10.63 15.18
CA LEU A 50 -11.66 -10.53 15.24
C LEU A 50 -11.13 -11.92 15.59
N THR A 51 -11.41 -12.88 14.72
CA THR A 51 -10.69 -14.14 14.70
C THR A 51 -9.96 -14.26 13.37
N ASN A 52 -8.64 -14.28 13.50
CA ASN A 52 -7.65 -14.86 12.61
C ASN A 52 -7.34 -14.13 11.30
N SER A 53 -6.53 -13.09 11.43
CA SER A 53 -5.24 -13.10 10.76
C SER A 53 -4.18 -12.75 11.82
N LEU A 54 -3.38 -13.74 12.22
CA LEU A 54 -2.17 -13.55 13.02
C LEU A 54 -1.03 -13.06 12.11
N GLU A 55 -1.32 -12.14 11.19
CA GLU A 55 -0.30 -11.55 10.33
C GLU A 55 0.32 -10.35 11.02
N CYS A 56 1.63 -10.24 10.82
CA CYS A 56 2.37 -9.10 11.31
C CYS A 56 1.84 -7.81 10.69
N PRO A 57 1.63 -6.75 11.49
CA PRO A 57 1.28 -5.46 10.93
C PRO A 57 2.42 -4.97 10.00
N GLU A 58 2.10 -4.11 9.05
CA GLU A 58 3.11 -3.59 8.11
C GLU A 58 4.26 -2.83 8.81
N MET A 59 4.05 -2.36 10.05
CA MET A 59 5.06 -1.72 10.89
C MET A 59 4.80 -1.98 12.39
N PRO A 60 5.83 -1.90 13.25
CA PRO A 60 5.68 -2.06 14.69
C PRO A 60 4.84 -0.94 15.30
N ARG A 61 4.17 -1.27 16.40
CA ARG A 61 3.26 -0.34 17.10
C ARG A 61 3.93 0.38 18.26
N GLY A 62 5.00 -0.17 18.83
CA GLY A 62 5.76 0.44 19.91
C GLY A 62 7.01 1.13 19.39
N SER A 63 7.95 1.36 20.30
CA SER A 63 9.20 2.08 20.02
C SER A 63 10.37 1.36 20.67
N LEU A 64 11.47 1.29 19.92
CA LEU A 64 12.74 0.74 20.37
C LEU A 64 13.47 1.76 21.25
N SER A 65 13.52 1.51 22.55
CA SER A 65 14.16 2.41 23.52
C SER A 65 15.67 2.17 23.66
N ASN A 66 16.15 0.94 23.46
CA ASN A 66 17.59 0.62 23.51
C ASN A 66 17.92 -0.71 22.80
N PRO A 67 18.08 -0.73 21.47
CA PRO A 67 18.39 -1.97 20.75
C PRO A 67 19.83 -2.44 21.03
N GLU A 68 20.00 -3.75 21.17
CA GLU A 68 21.30 -4.39 21.41
C GLU A 68 22.20 -4.31 20.18
N ALA A 69 23.46 -3.92 20.34
CA ALA A 69 24.41 -3.89 19.23
C ALA A 69 25.02 -5.28 18.99
N ILE A 70 24.92 -5.76 17.75
CA ILE A 70 25.38 -7.09 17.35
C ILE A 70 26.27 -7.00 16.11
N ALA A 71 27.13 -8.01 15.94
CA ALA A 71 27.89 -8.23 14.72
C ALA A 71 27.28 -9.41 13.95
N ILE A 72 26.88 -9.17 12.71
CA ILE A 72 26.43 -10.22 11.79
C ILE A 72 27.32 -10.19 10.56
N ASP A 73 28.22 -11.17 10.44
CA ASP A 73 29.09 -11.34 9.28
C ASP A 73 28.72 -12.65 8.56
N SER A 74 29.70 -13.36 8.00
CA SER A 74 29.51 -14.70 7.43
C SER A 74 29.08 -15.77 8.45
N GLN A 75 29.18 -15.52 9.75
CA GLN A 75 28.72 -16.41 10.80
C GLN A 75 27.26 -16.13 11.17
N ASN A 76 26.50 -17.18 11.44
CA ASN A 76 25.11 -17.06 11.90
C ASN A 76 25.10 -16.50 13.33
N PHE A 77 24.57 -15.29 13.48
CA PHE A 77 24.16 -14.77 14.77
C PHE A 77 22.87 -15.44 15.21
N GLN A 78 22.78 -15.81 16.49
CA GLN A 78 21.55 -16.29 17.13
C GLN A 78 21.21 -15.35 18.30
N GLY A 79 20.05 -14.71 18.24
CA GLY A 79 19.50 -13.87 19.30
C GLY A 79 18.27 -14.52 19.91
N THR A 80 18.19 -14.55 21.23
CA THR A 80 17.01 -15.03 21.96
C THR A 80 16.59 -14.02 23.02
N GLY A 81 15.30 -14.01 23.37
CA GLY A 81 14.82 -13.15 24.43
C GLY A 81 13.32 -13.26 24.66
N ILE A 82 12.79 -12.38 25.50
CA ILE A 82 11.36 -12.32 25.82
C ILE A 82 10.82 -10.96 25.36
N VAL A 83 9.73 -10.98 24.61
CA VAL A 83 9.03 -9.79 24.13
C VAL A 83 7.58 -9.79 24.63
N ARG A 84 7.13 -8.68 25.19
CA ARG A 84 5.77 -8.54 25.76
C ARG A 84 4.87 -7.77 24.81
N SER A 85 3.57 -7.95 24.97
CA SER A 85 2.58 -7.18 24.21
C SER A 85 2.72 -5.68 24.49
N GLY A 86 3.05 -4.89 23.47
CA GLY A 86 3.25 -3.44 23.58
C GLY A 86 4.65 -3.02 24.02
N GLU A 87 5.55 -3.97 24.29
CA GLU A 87 6.98 -3.74 24.48
C GLU A 87 7.72 -4.28 23.26
N ASP A 88 8.51 -3.42 22.63
CA ASP A 88 9.28 -3.79 21.47
C ASP A 88 10.76 -3.90 21.84
N THR A 89 11.44 -4.90 21.29
CA THR A 89 12.89 -5.12 21.48
C THR A 89 13.57 -5.24 20.13
N GLY A 90 14.90 -5.36 20.11
CA GLY A 90 15.59 -5.50 18.84
C GLY A 90 17.08 -5.27 18.90
N PHE A 91 17.67 -5.30 17.72
CA PHE A 91 19.10 -5.32 17.51
C PHE A 91 19.52 -4.21 16.56
N VAL A 92 20.78 -3.81 16.60
CA VAL A 92 21.40 -2.99 15.57
C VAL A 92 22.69 -3.64 15.08
N PHE A 93 22.91 -3.60 13.79
CA PHE A 93 24.13 -4.10 13.16
C PHE A 93 24.62 -3.13 12.08
N SER A 94 25.89 -3.21 11.72
CA SER A 94 26.44 -2.45 10.60
C SER A 94 26.39 -3.30 9.33
N GLY A 95 25.88 -2.73 8.25
CA GLY A 95 25.73 -3.41 6.97
C GLY A 95 26.31 -2.60 5.81
N GLU A 96 26.75 -3.31 4.78
CA GLU A 96 27.23 -2.74 3.52
C GLU A 96 26.21 -2.98 2.41
N LYS A 97 26.02 -1.97 1.56
CA LYS A 97 25.15 -2.02 0.40
C LYS A 97 25.56 -3.20 -0.50
N GLY A 98 24.56 -3.98 -0.93
CA GLY A 98 24.75 -5.12 -1.80
C GLY A 98 25.02 -6.44 -1.08
N LYS A 99 25.31 -6.43 0.22
CA LYS A 99 25.36 -7.68 1.02
C LYS A 99 23.97 -8.32 1.08
N LEU A 100 23.93 -9.65 1.08
CA LEU A 100 22.69 -10.40 1.22
C LEU A 100 22.47 -10.80 2.67
N LEU A 101 21.40 -10.28 3.26
CA LEU A 101 20.86 -10.62 4.57
C LEU A 101 19.96 -11.84 4.49
N SER A 102 20.32 -12.88 5.23
CA SER A 102 19.49 -14.04 5.52
C SER A 102 19.02 -13.96 6.97
N TYR A 103 17.73 -14.20 7.22
CA TYR A 103 17.21 -14.27 8.57
C TYR A 103 16.03 -15.22 8.71
N ARG A 104 15.88 -15.80 9.90
CA ARG A 104 14.77 -16.68 10.30
C ARG A 104 14.37 -16.36 11.73
N TYR A 105 13.10 -16.52 12.05
CA TYR A 105 12.60 -16.32 13.40
C TYR A 105 11.42 -17.25 13.69
N ASN A 106 11.12 -17.47 14.96
CA ASN A 106 10.05 -18.35 15.39
C ASN A 106 8.65 -17.73 15.21
N GLU A 107 7.61 -18.58 15.14
CA GLU A 107 6.22 -18.10 14.98
C GLU A 107 5.73 -17.28 16.18
N GLY A 108 4.78 -16.37 15.94
CA GLY A 108 4.16 -15.57 17.00
C GLY A 108 4.88 -14.25 17.29
N VAL A 109 5.99 -13.95 16.61
CA VAL A 109 6.66 -12.65 16.68
C VAL A 109 6.76 -12.00 15.30
N CYS A 110 6.94 -10.69 15.29
CA CYS A 110 7.08 -9.88 14.09
C CYS A 110 8.43 -9.21 14.06
N VAL A 111 9.06 -9.27 12.88
CA VAL A 111 10.39 -8.70 12.66
C VAL A 111 10.33 -7.67 11.54
N TRP A 112 10.83 -6.47 11.80
CA TRP A 112 11.00 -5.41 10.81
C TRP A 112 12.46 -4.96 10.80
N ILE A 113 13.07 -4.91 9.61
CA ILE A 113 14.47 -4.52 9.46
C ILE A 113 14.52 -3.16 8.78
N TYR A 114 15.05 -2.17 9.47
CA TYR A 114 15.18 -0.80 9.00
C TYR A 114 16.61 -0.52 8.55
N ALA A 115 16.74 0.08 7.37
CA ALA A 115 17.98 0.61 6.85
C ALA A 115 18.39 1.91 7.59
N PRO A 116 19.62 2.42 7.38
CA PRO A 116 20.13 3.62 8.06
C PRO A 116 19.33 4.90 7.83
N ASP A 117 18.53 4.94 6.76
CA ASP A 117 17.60 6.01 6.43
C ASP A 117 16.20 5.81 7.02
N ASN A 118 16.05 4.84 7.94
CA ASN A 118 14.80 4.38 8.55
C ASN A 118 13.77 3.81 7.57
N SER A 119 14.17 3.41 6.36
CA SER A 119 13.30 2.69 5.43
C SER A 119 13.26 1.19 5.75
N LEU A 120 12.11 0.54 5.57
CA LEU A 120 11.98 -0.91 5.75
C LEU A 120 12.69 -1.66 4.60
N VAL A 121 13.49 -2.65 4.93
CA VAL A 121 14.17 -3.55 3.99
C VAL A 121 13.16 -4.61 3.54
N LEU A 122 12.73 -4.53 2.27
CA LEU A 122 11.67 -5.38 1.68
C LEU A 122 12.21 -6.59 0.89
N GLY A 123 13.49 -6.92 1.06
CA GLY A 123 14.14 -8.05 0.38
C GLY A 123 15.39 -8.47 1.13
N ASN A 124 16.22 -9.28 0.48
CA ASN A 124 17.38 -9.87 1.12
C ASN A 124 18.66 -9.05 0.86
N GLU A 125 18.64 -8.03 0.01
CA GLU A 125 19.81 -7.19 -0.27
C GLU A 125 19.78 -5.91 0.57
N LEU A 126 20.90 -5.59 1.21
CA LEU A 126 21.05 -4.35 1.96
C LEU A 126 21.12 -3.13 1.01
N PRO A 127 20.19 -2.17 1.09
CA PRO A 127 20.13 -1.07 0.13
C PRO A 127 21.17 0.04 0.34
N LEU A 128 21.76 0.14 1.53
CA LEU A 128 22.58 1.27 1.99
C LEU A 128 23.77 0.78 2.84
N ASN A 129 24.80 1.62 2.95
CA ASN A 129 25.84 1.43 3.96
C ASN A 129 25.38 2.05 5.27
N GLY A 130 25.62 1.38 6.40
CA GLY A 130 25.50 1.98 7.72
C GLY A 130 24.79 1.10 8.74
N ARG A 131 24.20 1.75 9.76
CA ARG A 131 23.53 1.09 10.87
C ARG A 131 22.11 0.66 10.53
N TYR A 132 21.87 -0.65 10.51
CA TYR A 132 20.56 -1.26 10.38
C TYR A 132 19.95 -1.49 11.77
N THR A 133 18.62 -1.45 11.85
CA THR A 133 17.86 -1.72 13.07
C THR A 133 16.88 -2.84 12.84
N VAL A 134 17.00 -3.92 13.59
CA VAL A 134 16.06 -5.05 13.61
C VAL A 134 15.11 -4.80 14.76
N HIS A 135 13.82 -4.80 14.47
CA HIS A 135 12.76 -4.54 15.42
C HIS A 135 11.93 -5.81 15.60
N VAL A 136 11.75 -6.26 16.84
CA VAL A 136 11.05 -7.48 17.21
C VAL A 136 9.89 -7.16 18.15
N ALA A 137 8.68 -7.58 17.78
CA ALA A 137 7.47 -7.41 18.60
C ALA A 137 6.66 -8.71 18.73
N SER A 138 5.90 -8.84 19.81
CA SER A 138 4.97 -9.96 20.00
C SER A 138 3.67 -9.76 19.22
N LEU A 139 3.15 -10.80 18.54
CA LEU A 139 1.80 -10.78 17.96
C LEU A 139 0.69 -10.81 19.03
N GLY A 140 1.04 -11.10 20.28
CA GLY A 140 0.11 -11.05 21.41
C GLY A 140 0.66 -11.78 22.62
N GLY A 141 0.40 -11.23 23.81
CA GLY A 141 0.92 -11.75 25.08
C GLY A 141 2.44 -11.66 25.19
N THR A 142 2.99 -12.34 26.18
CA THR A 142 4.44 -12.49 26.38
C THR A 142 4.93 -13.70 25.59
N ARG A 143 5.98 -13.54 24.79
CA ARG A 143 6.54 -14.60 23.95
C ARG A 143 8.06 -14.63 24.05
N ASN A 144 8.61 -15.83 23.95
CA ASN A 144 10.02 -16.00 23.70
C ASN A 144 10.23 -15.84 22.19
N PHE A 145 11.23 -15.06 21.81
CA PHE A 145 11.65 -14.94 20.43
C PHE A 145 13.02 -15.58 20.23
N GLU A 146 13.21 -16.14 19.06
CA GLU A 146 14.50 -16.61 18.56
C GLU A 146 14.65 -16.06 17.14
N ILE A 147 15.81 -15.47 16.85
CA ILE A 147 16.14 -14.94 15.53
C ILE A 147 17.55 -15.35 15.15
N GLU A 148 17.68 -15.89 13.94
CA GLU A 148 18.96 -16.19 13.32
C GLU A 148 19.21 -15.20 12.19
N MET A 149 20.42 -14.64 12.08
CA MET A 149 20.78 -13.68 11.04
C MET A 149 22.21 -13.91 10.54
N SER A 150 22.44 -13.71 9.25
CA SER A 150 23.79 -13.67 8.66
C SER A 150 23.86 -12.79 7.42
N LEU A 151 25.07 -12.29 7.11
CA LEU A 151 25.38 -11.54 5.90
C LEU A 151 26.29 -12.36 5.00
N SER A 152 25.92 -12.46 3.73
CA SER A 152 26.76 -13.04 2.68
C SER A 152 27.20 -11.98 1.67
N ALA A 153 28.28 -12.28 0.96
CA ALA A 153 28.81 -11.40 -0.08
C ALA A 153 27.76 -11.12 -1.16
N PRO A 154 27.80 -9.93 -1.82
CA PRO A 154 26.99 -9.70 -3.00
C PRO A 154 27.29 -10.81 -4.00
N VAL A 155 26.26 -11.36 -4.64
CA VAL A 155 26.49 -12.21 -5.82
C VAL A 155 27.18 -11.31 -6.84
N ALA A 156 28.49 -11.49 -7.01
CA ALA A 156 29.26 -10.72 -7.98
C ALA A 156 28.55 -10.90 -9.32
N ALA A 157 28.24 -9.77 -9.99
CA ALA A 157 27.65 -9.80 -11.32
C ALA A 157 28.48 -10.76 -12.16
N VAL A 158 27.88 -11.89 -12.55
CA VAL A 158 28.51 -12.84 -13.44
C VAL A 158 28.91 -12.03 -14.68
N PRO A 159 30.22 -11.91 -15.00
CA PRO A 159 30.63 -11.11 -16.13
C PRO A 159 29.89 -11.64 -17.36
N PRO A 160 29.34 -10.75 -18.22
CA PRO A 160 28.64 -11.19 -19.41
C PRO A 160 29.55 -12.14 -20.20
N PRO A 161 29.03 -13.28 -20.71
CA PRO A 161 29.85 -14.21 -21.46
C PRO A 161 30.53 -13.43 -22.59
N ALA A 162 31.86 -13.54 -22.67
CA ALA A 162 32.66 -12.89 -23.69
C ALA A 162 32.06 -13.20 -25.07
N PRO A 163 31.94 -12.23 -25.99
CA PRO A 163 31.36 -12.45 -27.30
C PRO A 163 32.12 -13.59 -27.99
N ALA A 164 31.41 -14.67 -28.30
CA ALA A 164 31.96 -15.78 -29.06
C ALA A 164 32.46 -15.25 -30.41
N PRO A 165 33.65 -15.66 -30.90
CA PRO A 165 34.16 -15.18 -32.17
C PRO A 165 33.17 -15.51 -33.29
N ALA A 166 32.82 -14.49 -34.06
CA ALA A 166 31.95 -14.61 -35.22
C ALA A 166 32.56 -15.63 -36.19
N ARG A 167 31.90 -16.77 -36.36
CA ARG A 167 32.29 -17.75 -37.37
C ARG A 167 31.89 -17.22 -38.73
N THR A 168 32.89 -16.95 -39.55
CA THR A 168 32.77 -16.69 -40.98
C THR A 168 32.03 -17.85 -41.64
N ALA A 169 30.93 -17.55 -42.34
CA ALA A 169 30.20 -18.55 -43.11
C ALA A 169 31.04 -19.00 -44.32
N THR A 170 31.53 -20.23 -44.29
CA THR A 170 32.16 -20.90 -45.43
C THR A 170 31.05 -21.34 -46.40
N PRO A 171 31.14 -21.09 -47.72
CA PRO A 171 30.12 -21.49 -48.68
C PRO A 171 30.05 -23.02 -48.79
N THR A 172 28.87 -23.57 -48.52
CA THR A 172 28.56 -25.00 -48.65
C THR A 172 28.43 -25.37 -50.12
N ALA A 173 29.24 -26.32 -50.58
CA ALA A 173 29.16 -26.87 -51.93
C ALA A 173 27.86 -27.67 -52.14
N THR A 174 27.21 -27.39 -53.27
CA THR A 174 26.01 -28.05 -53.80
C THR A 174 26.29 -29.52 -54.11
N PRO A 175 25.50 -30.49 -53.61
CA PRO A 175 25.57 -31.87 -54.11
C PRO A 175 24.70 -32.04 -55.36
N THR A 176 25.34 -32.62 -56.36
CA THR A 176 24.84 -33.00 -57.68
C THR A 176 23.82 -34.14 -57.58
N ALA A 177 22.79 -34.09 -58.42
CA ALA A 177 21.78 -35.13 -58.55
C ALA A 177 22.33 -36.38 -59.26
N THR A 178 21.92 -37.56 -58.77
CA THR A 178 22.05 -38.83 -59.50
C THR A 178 20.66 -39.47 -59.57
N PRO A 179 20.12 -39.77 -60.76
CA PRO A 179 18.88 -40.54 -60.89
C PRO A 179 19.20 -42.04 -60.81
N THR A 180 18.19 -42.89 -60.56
CA THR A 180 17.65 -43.86 -61.55
C THR A 180 16.83 -44.99 -60.87
N ALA A 181 15.67 -45.27 -61.48
CA ALA A 181 14.84 -46.50 -61.53
C ALA A 181 14.10 -47.07 -60.30
N THR A 182 12.78 -46.85 -60.34
CA THR A 182 11.62 -47.72 -60.05
C THR A 182 11.69 -49.12 -60.73
N PRO A 183 10.71 -50.06 -60.60
CA PRO A 183 9.63 -50.25 -59.61
C PRO A 183 9.51 -51.72 -59.11
N THR A 184 8.69 -52.01 -58.09
CA THR A 184 7.93 -53.30 -58.07
C THR A 184 6.66 -53.16 -57.24
N ALA A 185 5.54 -53.60 -57.84
CA ALA A 185 4.22 -53.69 -57.24
C ALA A 185 3.92 -55.13 -56.83
N THR A 186 3.23 -55.35 -55.70
CA THR A 186 2.11 -56.31 -55.62
C THR A 186 1.28 -56.10 -54.34
N PRO A 187 -0.06 -56.27 -54.40
CA PRO A 187 -1.01 -55.98 -53.31
C PRO A 187 -1.41 -57.25 -52.54
N THR A 188 -1.95 -57.14 -51.32
CA THR A 188 -2.88 -58.17 -50.82
C THR A 188 -3.87 -57.71 -49.73
N ALA A 189 -5.11 -58.12 -50.00
CA ALA A 189 -6.40 -58.13 -49.31
C ALA A 189 -6.54 -58.12 -47.76
N THR A 190 -7.51 -57.28 -47.32
CA THR A 190 -8.76 -57.62 -46.60
C THR A 190 -8.73 -58.41 -45.27
N ARG A 191 -9.32 -57.84 -44.20
CA ARG A 191 -10.42 -58.47 -43.42
C ARG A 191 -11.11 -57.51 -42.45
N THR A 192 -12.43 -57.48 -42.57
CA THR A 192 -13.42 -56.90 -41.65
C THR A 192 -13.67 -57.84 -40.46
N ALA A 193 -13.94 -57.30 -39.26
CA ALA A 193 -14.78 -57.95 -38.25
C ALA A 193 -15.39 -56.92 -37.28
N THR A 194 -16.71 -56.83 -37.33
CA THR A 194 -17.67 -56.19 -36.44
C THR A 194 -17.67 -56.82 -35.05
N ARG A 195 -17.79 -56.03 -33.96
CA ARG A 195 -18.52 -56.45 -32.74
C ARG A 195 -19.15 -55.27 -32.00
N THR A 196 -20.46 -55.38 -31.85
CA THR A 196 -21.41 -54.63 -31.04
C THR A 196 -21.26 -54.96 -29.55
N ALA A 197 -21.46 -53.98 -28.67
CA ALA A 197 -21.83 -54.23 -27.27
C ALA A 197 -22.77 -53.13 -26.76
N THR A 198 -24.03 -53.52 -26.54
CA THR A 198 -25.02 -52.84 -25.69
C THR A 198 -24.67 -53.11 -24.22
N PRO A 199 -24.96 -52.19 -23.29
CA PRO A 199 -25.93 -52.57 -22.27
C PRO A 199 -26.90 -51.45 -21.87
N THR A 200 -28.12 -51.92 -21.59
CA THR A 200 -29.26 -51.24 -20.98
C THR A 200 -29.11 -51.26 -19.45
N ALA A 201 -29.37 -50.14 -18.76
CA ALA A 201 -29.83 -50.17 -17.37
C ALA A 201 -30.68 -48.92 -17.03
N THR A 202 -31.86 -49.24 -16.52
CA THR A 202 -33.01 -48.51 -15.98
C THR A 202 -32.70 -47.39 -14.98
N PRO A 203 -33.51 -46.31 -14.95
CA PRO A 203 -33.75 -45.57 -13.72
C PRO A 203 -35.22 -45.66 -13.28
N THR A 204 -35.44 -46.08 -12.03
CA THR A 204 -36.71 -45.92 -11.32
C THR A 204 -36.43 -45.39 -9.92
N ALA A 205 -37.00 -44.24 -9.59
CA ALA A 205 -37.76 -43.96 -8.36
C ALA A 205 -37.76 -42.45 -8.06
N THR A 206 -38.95 -41.86 -8.21
CA THR A 206 -39.40 -40.61 -7.60
C THR A 206 -39.43 -40.77 -6.08
N PRO A 207 -39.21 -39.70 -5.30
CA PRO A 207 -40.33 -39.25 -4.50
C PRO A 207 -40.52 -37.72 -4.45
N THR A 208 -41.81 -37.41 -4.31
CA THR A 208 -42.50 -36.16 -4.13
C THR A 208 -42.13 -35.47 -2.80
N ALA A 209 -41.99 -34.15 -2.81
CA ALA A 209 -42.15 -33.32 -1.61
C ALA A 209 -42.89 -32.01 -1.94
N THR A 210 -43.86 -31.76 -1.07
CA THR A 210 -44.97 -30.79 -1.05
C THR A 210 -44.52 -29.33 -0.94
N PRO A 211 -45.24 -28.34 -1.55
CA PRO A 211 -44.96 -26.92 -1.39
C PRO A 211 -45.77 -26.26 -0.27
N THR A 212 -45.15 -25.46 0.60
CA THR A 212 -45.79 -24.38 1.40
C THR A 212 -44.72 -23.57 2.18
N PRO A 213 -44.99 -22.34 2.65
CA PRO A 213 -45.42 -21.13 1.94
C PRO A 213 -44.36 -19.99 1.97
N THR A 214 -44.67 -18.99 1.15
CA THR A 214 -44.11 -17.65 0.92
C THR A 214 -43.54 -16.87 2.12
N PRO A 215 -42.30 -16.36 2.04
CA PRO A 215 -41.90 -15.14 2.72
C PRO A 215 -42.04 -13.91 1.82
N THR A 216 -42.66 -12.89 2.39
CA THR A 216 -42.96 -11.56 1.87
C THR A 216 -41.74 -10.85 1.28
N ALA A 217 -41.90 -10.28 0.09
CA ALA A 217 -40.88 -9.47 -0.58
C ALA A 217 -40.54 -8.21 0.24
N THR A 218 -39.38 -8.21 0.88
CA THR A 218 -38.76 -6.96 1.35
C THR A 218 -37.82 -6.47 0.25
N ARG A 219 -38.15 -5.31 -0.34
CA ARG A 219 -37.33 -4.66 -1.38
C ARG A 219 -35.95 -4.37 -0.81
N THR A 220 -34.98 -5.21 -1.15
CA THR A 220 -33.56 -4.97 -0.90
C THR A 220 -33.00 -4.26 -2.13
N PRO A 221 -32.24 -3.15 -1.97
CA PRO A 221 -31.79 -2.32 -3.08
C PRO A 221 -30.99 -3.13 -4.09
N THR A 222 -31.32 -2.91 -5.36
CA THR A 222 -30.65 -3.43 -6.54
C THR A 222 -29.14 -3.18 -6.42
N ALA A 223 -28.34 -4.25 -6.39
CA ALA A 223 -26.90 -4.14 -6.62
C ALA A 223 -26.71 -3.65 -8.05
N THR A 224 -26.47 -2.35 -8.20
CA THR A 224 -26.00 -1.78 -9.45
C THR A 224 -24.70 -2.50 -9.80
N ARG A 225 -24.69 -3.26 -10.90
CA ARG A 225 -23.46 -3.81 -11.48
C ARG A 225 -22.49 -2.65 -11.64
N THR A 226 -21.51 -2.59 -10.76
CA THR A 226 -20.35 -1.74 -10.95
C THR A 226 -19.62 -2.34 -12.15
N ALA A 227 -19.64 -1.64 -13.28
CA ALA A 227 -18.75 -1.97 -14.37
C ALA A 227 -17.33 -1.91 -13.80
N THR A 228 -16.67 -3.04 -13.67
CA THR A 228 -15.23 -3.11 -13.49
C THR A 228 -14.63 -2.47 -14.75
N PRO A 229 -13.99 -1.29 -14.69
CA PRO A 229 -13.16 -0.88 -15.81
C PRO A 229 -11.94 -1.80 -15.80
N THR A 230 -11.98 -2.84 -16.63
CA THR A 230 -10.78 -3.54 -17.06
C THR A 230 -9.95 -2.54 -17.86
N ALA A 231 -9.10 -1.78 -17.17
CA ALA A 231 -8.02 -1.07 -17.83
C ALA A 231 -6.99 -2.13 -18.23
N THR A 232 -7.15 -2.68 -19.44
CA THR A 232 -6.09 -3.42 -20.12
C THR A 232 -4.90 -2.47 -20.25
N PRO A 233 -3.75 -2.70 -19.58
CA PRO A 233 -2.58 -1.86 -19.79
C PRO A 233 -2.05 -2.15 -21.20
N THR A 234 -2.32 -1.25 -22.15
CA THR A 234 -1.61 -1.21 -23.43
C THR A 234 -0.15 -0.85 -23.13
N GLN A 235 0.71 -1.86 -23.01
CA GLN A 235 2.15 -1.64 -23.02
C GLN A 235 2.56 -1.25 -24.45
N THR A 236 2.63 0.05 -24.72
CA THR A 236 3.36 0.54 -25.89
C THR A 236 4.84 0.48 -25.56
N GLN A 237 5.49 -0.65 -25.90
CA GLN A 237 6.95 -0.73 -25.93
C GLN A 237 7.45 0.12 -27.09
N THR A 238 7.87 1.36 -26.80
CA THR A 238 8.72 2.14 -27.70
C THR A 238 10.13 2.17 -27.12
N SER A 239 10.97 1.26 -27.63
CA SER A 239 12.42 1.39 -27.54
C SER A 239 12.87 2.66 -28.26
N ARG A 240 13.53 3.60 -27.56
CA ARG A 240 14.73 4.37 -27.96
C ARG A 240 15.00 5.56 -27.03
N ASN A 241 16.11 5.47 -26.29
CA ASN A 241 17.05 6.54 -25.89
C ASN A 241 16.51 7.97 -25.65
N SER A 242 15.66 8.13 -24.64
CA SER A 242 15.45 9.37 -23.89
C SER A 242 15.60 9.03 -22.39
N PRO A 243 16.01 9.92 -21.47
CA PRO A 243 15.98 9.62 -20.02
C PRO A 243 14.54 9.28 -19.61
N GLN A 244 14.25 7.98 -19.66
CA GLN A 244 12.89 7.46 -19.64
C GLN A 244 12.37 7.57 -18.22
N ILE A 245 11.37 8.43 -18.03
CA ILE A 245 10.60 8.47 -16.79
C ILE A 245 10.03 7.07 -16.58
N ASP A 246 10.46 6.39 -15.51
CA ASP A 246 10.15 4.99 -15.20
C ASP A 246 8.90 4.80 -14.34
N LEU A 247 8.09 5.85 -14.15
CA LEU A 247 6.87 5.78 -13.36
C LEU A 247 5.73 5.16 -14.20
N THR A 248 5.13 4.09 -13.71
CA THR A 248 3.91 3.52 -14.29
C THR A 248 2.63 4.10 -13.67
N GLN A 249 1.50 3.98 -14.36
CA GLN A 249 0.19 4.39 -13.83
C GLN A 249 -0.13 3.68 -12.50
N GLU A 250 0.14 2.38 -12.42
CA GLU A 250 -0.11 1.58 -11.22
C GLU A 250 0.75 2.05 -10.03
N GLN A 251 2.03 2.33 -10.27
CA GLN A 251 2.92 2.90 -9.25
C GLN A 251 2.44 4.28 -8.79
N ALA A 252 1.98 5.13 -9.72
CA ALA A 252 1.45 6.46 -9.39
C ALA A 252 0.17 6.37 -8.55
N VAL A 253 -0.78 5.50 -8.93
CA VAL A 253 -2.02 5.26 -8.17
C VAL A 253 -1.71 4.68 -6.79
N THR A 254 -0.79 3.71 -6.71
CA THR A 254 -0.35 3.12 -5.44
C THR A 254 0.26 4.16 -4.52
N LEU A 255 1.12 5.03 -5.04
CA LEU A 255 1.71 6.12 -4.28
C LEU A 255 0.65 7.10 -3.75
N VAL A 256 -0.34 7.48 -4.58
CA VAL A 256 -1.45 8.32 -4.13
C VAL A 256 -2.28 7.63 -3.07
N ASN A 257 -2.64 6.36 -3.22
CA ASN A 257 -3.41 5.63 -2.21
C ASN A 257 -2.67 5.50 -0.88
N ARG A 258 -1.35 5.25 -0.90
CA ARG A 258 -0.50 5.22 0.32
C ARG A 258 -0.45 6.58 1.01
N TRP A 259 -0.37 7.66 0.25
CA TRP A 259 -0.50 9.02 0.78
C TRP A 259 -1.87 9.27 1.42
N LEU A 260 -2.96 8.90 0.72
CA LEU A 260 -4.33 9.10 1.18
C LEU A 260 -4.63 8.32 2.47
N SER A 261 -4.24 7.05 2.56
CA SER A 261 -4.43 6.22 3.75
C SER A 261 -3.63 6.72 4.96
N SER A 262 -2.51 7.39 4.72
CA SER A 262 -1.64 7.95 5.77
C SER A 262 -2.15 9.28 6.36
N LYS A 263 -3.13 9.94 5.72
CA LYS A 263 -3.60 11.27 6.12
C LYS A 263 -4.08 11.35 7.56
N GLY A 264 -4.71 10.29 8.08
CA GLY A 264 -5.17 10.24 9.48
C GLY A 264 -4.03 10.36 10.49
N ARG A 265 -2.85 9.84 10.17
CA ARG A 265 -1.65 9.95 11.01
C ARG A 265 -0.88 11.25 10.82
N ILE A 266 -0.99 11.83 9.62
CA ILE A 266 -0.33 13.09 9.27
C ILE A 266 -1.07 14.29 9.86
N PHE A 267 -2.41 14.28 9.81
CA PHE A 267 -3.26 15.41 10.17
C PHE A 267 -3.99 15.23 11.52
N ALA A 268 -3.57 14.25 12.33
CA ALA A 268 -3.93 14.13 13.73
C ALA A 268 -2.71 13.87 14.59
N ALA A 269 -2.82 14.14 15.90
CA ALA A 269 -1.75 13.88 16.84
C ALA A 269 -1.27 12.41 16.73
N PRO A 270 0.05 12.15 16.69
CA PRO A 270 1.17 13.08 16.98
C PRO A 270 1.66 13.94 15.79
N PHE A 271 0.97 13.96 14.65
CA PHE A 271 1.35 14.63 13.40
C PHE A 271 2.62 14.04 12.78
N ASP A 272 2.49 12.86 12.19
CA ASP A 272 3.62 12.08 11.66
C ASP A 272 4.27 12.74 10.43
N LEU A 273 5.34 13.50 10.69
CA LEU A 273 6.13 14.17 9.65
C LEU A 273 6.94 13.19 8.78
N GLN A 274 7.16 11.94 9.22
CA GLN A 274 7.89 10.95 8.43
C GLN A 274 7.06 10.50 7.24
N LEU A 275 5.76 10.27 7.43
CA LEU A 275 4.84 9.95 6.34
C LEU A 275 4.77 11.10 5.31
N VAL A 276 4.87 12.37 5.76
CA VAL A 276 4.94 13.52 4.85
C VAL A 276 6.25 13.49 4.03
N ARG A 277 7.40 13.25 4.66
CA ARG A 277 8.70 13.11 3.98
C ARG A 277 8.76 11.92 3.03
N GLN A 278 8.10 10.83 3.40
CA GLN A 278 8.07 9.57 2.65
C GLN A 278 7.31 9.73 1.34
N TYR A 279 6.13 10.36 1.37
CA TYR A 279 5.24 10.40 0.22
C TYR A 279 5.26 11.71 -0.56
N THR A 280 5.73 12.81 0.02
CA THR A 280 5.65 14.13 -0.61
C THR A 280 7.02 14.80 -0.74
N SER A 281 7.13 15.70 -1.71
CA SER A 281 8.28 16.58 -1.90
C SER A 281 7.78 17.96 -2.36
N GLY A 282 8.70 18.85 -2.73
CA GLY A 282 8.36 20.10 -3.41
C GLY A 282 7.38 21.01 -2.63
N PRO A 283 6.49 21.73 -3.35
CA PRO A 283 5.50 22.63 -2.75
C PRO A 283 4.54 21.92 -1.80
N LEU A 284 4.10 20.70 -2.11
CA LEU A 284 3.19 19.96 -1.22
C LEU A 284 3.82 19.70 0.14
N TYR A 285 5.06 19.20 0.14
CA TYR A 285 5.82 18.97 1.37
C TYR A 285 5.98 20.27 2.18
N LYS A 286 6.38 21.36 1.52
CA LYS A 286 6.56 22.67 2.16
C LYS A 286 5.26 23.20 2.77
N ASN A 287 4.15 23.18 2.02
CA ASN A 287 2.86 23.68 2.50
C ASN A 287 2.34 22.94 3.74
N ILE A 288 2.65 21.64 3.85
CA ILE A 288 2.26 20.83 5.00
C ILE A 288 3.15 21.12 6.23
N THR A 289 4.47 21.24 6.02
CA THR A 289 5.48 21.17 7.10
C THR A 289 6.08 22.51 7.53
N GLN A 290 6.01 23.55 6.69
CA GLN A 290 6.59 24.86 6.98
C GLN A 290 5.94 25.52 8.21
N PRO A 291 6.60 26.50 8.85
CA PRO A 291 5.95 27.32 9.86
C PRO A 291 4.66 27.94 9.33
N ASN A 292 3.58 27.88 10.11
CA ASN A 292 2.20 28.23 9.72
C ASN A 292 1.63 27.40 8.55
N GLY A 293 2.28 26.29 8.18
CA GLY A 293 1.74 25.27 7.28
C GLY A 293 0.63 24.46 7.94
N SER A 294 0.07 23.50 7.21
CA SER A 294 -1.13 22.76 7.64
C SER A 294 -0.96 22.09 9.00
N ILE A 295 0.15 21.39 9.24
CA ILE A 295 0.38 20.70 10.53
C ILE A 295 0.58 21.69 11.67
N ASP A 296 1.36 22.75 11.44
CA ASP A 296 1.61 23.77 12.46
C ASP A 296 0.32 24.50 12.84
N TRP A 297 -0.53 24.81 11.87
CA TRP A 297 -1.84 25.39 12.12
C TRP A 297 -2.75 24.47 12.93
N LEU A 298 -2.83 23.18 12.56
CA LEU A 298 -3.63 22.18 13.28
C LEU A 298 -3.19 22.06 14.74
N ARG A 299 -1.87 21.98 14.98
CA ARG A 299 -1.28 21.91 16.32
C ARG A 299 -1.60 23.15 17.15
N LYS A 300 -1.37 24.35 16.61
CA LYS A 300 -1.65 25.63 17.29
C LYS A 300 -3.11 25.81 17.68
N ASN A 301 -4.02 25.26 16.88
CA ASN A 301 -5.46 25.37 17.11
C ASN A 301 -6.06 24.15 17.82
N ASN A 302 -5.23 23.23 18.34
CA ASN A 302 -5.66 21.97 18.97
C ASN A 302 -6.76 21.26 18.15
N SER A 303 -6.51 21.15 16.85
CA SER A 303 -7.47 20.67 15.86
C SER A 303 -6.84 19.57 15.02
N TYR A 304 -7.66 18.65 14.49
CA TYR A 304 -7.17 17.51 13.73
C TYR A 304 -8.23 16.91 12.80
N TYR A 305 -7.79 16.08 11.86
CA TYR A 305 -8.66 15.31 10.98
C TYR A 305 -8.60 13.82 11.31
N THR A 306 -9.76 13.17 11.34
CA THR A 306 -9.87 11.71 11.24
C THR A 306 -10.42 11.34 9.88
N TYR A 307 -10.03 10.18 9.35
CA TYR A 307 -10.51 9.69 8.06
C TYR A 307 -11.09 8.30 8.27
N ARG A 308 -12.38 8.12 8.00
CA ARG A 308 -13.00 6.79 7.92
C ARG A 308 -12.54 6.08 6.66
N GLU A 309 -12.42 6.83 5.57
CA GLU A 309 -11.94 6.32 4.29
C GLU A 309 -11.31 7.44 3.46
N SER A 310 -10.21 7.16 2.75
CA SER A 310 -9.60 8.07 1.78
C SER A 310 -8.89 7.25 0.72
N LYS A 311 -9.40 7.24 -0.52
CA LYS A 311 -8.87 6.40 -1.60
C LYS A 311 -9.19 6.94 -2.99
N VAL A 312 -8.39 6.53 -3.96
CA VAL A 312 -8.71 6.67 -5.38
C VAL A 312 -9.86 5.74 -5.72
N ILE A 313 -10.91 6.27 -6.35
CA ILE A 313 -12.08 5.50 -6.81
C ILE A 313 -12.19 5.45 -8.34
N ASN A 314 -11.48 6.33 -9.05
CA ASN A 314 -11.42 6.31 -10.51
C ASN A 314 -10.11 6.95 -11.00
N VAL A 315 -9.52 6.40 -12.06
CA VAL A 315 -8.39 7.00 -12.78
C VAL A 315 -8.95 7.70 -14.01
N VAL A 316 -8.72 9.01 -14.10
CA VAL A 316 -9.20 9.84 -15.23
C VAL A 316 -8.16 9.87 -16.34
N SER A 317 -6.89 10.14 -16.00
CA SER A 317 -5.79 10.11 -16.97
C SER A 317 -4.45 9.93 -16.27
N PHE A 318 -3.49 9.36 -16.99
CA PHE A 318 -2.10 9.29 -16.59
C PHE A 318 -1.22 9.73 -17.76
N SER A 319 -0.23 10.58 -17.48
CA SER A 319 0.71 11.06 -18.49
C SER A 319 2.11 11.13 -17.93
N VAL A 320 3.08 10.68 -18.71
CA VAL A 320 4.52 10.92 -18.48
C VAL A 320 5.09 11.93 -19.48
N SER A 321 4.26 12.48 -20.38
CA SER A 321 4.67 13.52 -21.31
C SER A 321 4.63 14.88 -20.62
N GLY A 322 5.81 15.44 -20.32
CA GLY A 322 5.95 16.73 -19.65
C GLY A 322 7.21 16.82 -18.79
N SER A 323 7.38 17.94 -18.08
CA SER A 323 8.47 18.12 -17.12
C SER A 323 8.31 17.29 -15.85
N ARG A 324 7.07 16.84 -15.55
CA ARG A 324 6.73 15.95 -14.44
C ARG A 324 5.64 14.98 -14.88
N PRO A 325 5.68 13.70 -14.44
CA PRO A 325 4.55 12.80 -14.59
C PRO A 325 3.33 13.33 -13.87
N GLU A 326 2.17 12.97 -14.40
CA GLU A 326 0.88 13.48 -13.97
C GLU A 326 -0.15 12.36 -13.88
N LEU A 327 -0.95 12.39 -12.82
CA LEU A 327 -2.11 11.51 -12.61
C LEU A 327 -3.33 12.36 -12.24
N ILE A 328 -4.40 12.24 -13.01
CA ILE A 328 -5.72 12.78 -12.66
C ILE A 328 -6.59 11.62 -12.18
N VAL A 329 -7.13 11.74 -10.97
CA VAL A 329 -7.95 10.71 -10.32
C VAL A 329 -9.15 11.33 -9.62
N THR A 330 -10.25 10.59 -9.54
CA THR A 330 -11.33 10.88 -8.61
C THR A 330 -11.00 10.26 -7.26
N VAL A 331 -10.97 11.07 -6.21
CA VAL A 331 -10.73 10.65 -4.83
C VAL A 331 -12.04 10.70 -4.06
N TYR A 332 -12.32 9.64 -3.30
CA TYR A 332 -13.34 9.63 -2.27
C TYR A 332 -12.70 9.83 -0.91
N GLU A 333 -13.24 10.74 -0.11
CA GLU A 333 -12.85 10.92 1.29
C GLU A 333 -14.06 11.02 2.18
N ASP A 334 -14.00 10.33 3.32
CA ASP A 334 -14.91 10.52 4.42
C ASP A 334 -14.11 10.91 5.66
N ARG A 335 -14.18 12.19 6.00
CA ARG A 335 -13.32 12.82 7.00
C ARG A 335 -14.15 13.54 8.05
N THR A 336 -13.58 13.67 9.25
CA THR A 336 -14.15 14.49 10.32
C THR A 336 -13.11 15.49 10.78
N PHE A 337 -13.48 16.77 10.85
CA PHE A 337 -12.63 17.82 11.37
C PHE A 337 -13.00 18.15 12.82
N HIS A 338 -12.06 17.94 13.72
CA HIS A 338 -12.21 18.14 15.15
C HIS A 338 -11.55 19.46 15.56
N THR A 339 -12.26 20.25 16.36
CA THR A 339 -11.78 21.49 16.95
C THR A 339 -11.99 21.47 18.47
N PRO A 340 -11.41 22.42 19.23
CA PRO A 340 -11.68 22.55 20.66
C PRO A 340 -13.16 22.78 21.01
N ARG A 341 -13.98 23.21 20.03
CA ARG A 341 -15.41 23.46 20.20
C ARG A 341 -16.28 22.29 19.71
N GLY A 342 -15.67 21.15 19.38
CA GLY A 342 -16.33 20.00 18.77
C GLY A 342 -16.11 19.88 17.27
N ILE A 343 -16.96 19.09 16.60
CA ILE A 343 -16.84 18.77 15.18
C ILE A 343 -17.33 19.93 14.33
N ASP A 344 -16.53 20.38 13.34
CA ASP A 344 -17.00 21.30 12.31
C ASP A 344 -17.67 20.51 11.17
N SER A 345 -19.00 20.53 11.13
CA SER A 345 -19.79 19.80 10.13
C SER A 345 -19.57 20.28 8.70
N ARG A 346 -19.12 21.53 8.48
CA ARG A 346 -18.89 22.07 7.13
C ARG A 346 -17.62 21.52 6.48
N LEU A 347 -16.68 21.06 7.29
CA LEU A 347 -15.40 20.49 6.85
C LEU A 347 -15.36 18.96 6.98
N SER A 348 -16.46 18.38 7.47
CA SER A 348 -16.63 16.95 7.71
C SER A 348 -17.62 16.31 6.72
N GLY A 349 -17.58 14.98 6.63
CA GLY A 349 -18.46 14.17 5.80
C GLY A 349 -17.80 13.55 4.57
N ALA A 350 -18.58 12.71 3.90
CA ALA A 350 -18.18 12.04 2.67
C ALA A 350 -18.21 12.99 1.47
N SER A 351 -17.15 12.95 0.66
CA SER A 351 -17.00 13.79 -0.52
C SER A 351 -16.25 13.06 -1.63
N LYS A 352 -16.51 13.47 -2.88
CA LYS A 352 -15.79 13.03 -4.07
C LYS A 352 -15.27 14.25 -4.82
N GLY A 353 -14.06 14.16 -5.35
CA GLY A 353 -13.49 15.25 -6.15
C GLY A 353 -12.41 14.74 -7.08
N ASN A 354 -12.25 15.43 -8.22
CA ASN A 354 -11.17 15.17 -9.15
C ASN A 354 -9.92 15.92 -8.72
N TYR A 355 -8.78 15.23 -8.71
CA TYR A 355 -7.50 15.79 -8.31
C TYR A 355 -6.42 15.40 -9.29
N ARG A 356 -5.59 16.38 -9.62
CA ARG A 356 -4.37 16.25 -10.39
C ARG A 356 -3.19 16.15 -9.43
N TYR A 357 -2.37 15.13 -9.61
CA TYR A 357 -1.14 14.90 -8.86
C TYR A 357 0.04 14.96 -9.81
N TRP A 358 1.06 15.73 -9.46
CA TRP A 358 2.35 15.72 -10.14
C TRP A 358 3.38 14.96 -9.32
N PHE A 359 4.30 14.28 -9.99
CA PHE A 359 5.31 13.45 -9.35
C PHE A 359 6.72 13.99 -9.57
N VAL A 360 7.62 13.62 -8.66
CA VAL A 360 9.06 13.85 -8.76
C VAL A 360 9.81 12.63 -8.28
N LYS A 361 10.93 12.31 -8.93
CA LYS A 361 11.88 11.34 -8.41
C LYS A 361 12.87 12.09 -7.52
N ASP A 362 12.77 11.87 -6.23
CA ASP A 362 13.58 12.50 -5.18
C ASP A 362 14.45 11.43 -4.54
N ASN A 363 15.78 11.55 -4.66
CA ASN A 363 16.76 10.53 -4.24
C ASN A 363 16.43 9.11 -4.73
N GLY A 364 16.05 8.98 -6.00
CA GLY A 364 15.72 7.69 -6.61
C GLY A 364 14.32 7.14 -6.30
N ARG A 365 13.52 7.79 -5.43
CA ARG A 365 12.15 7.38 -5.09
C ARG A 365 11.12 8.35 -5.65
N TRP A 366 10.03 7.82 -6.21
CA TRP A 366 8.89 8.62 -6.65
C TRP A 366 8.10 9.16 -5.46
N LYS A 367 7.81 10.46 -5.49
CA LYS A 367 7.02 11.20 -4.48
C LYS A 367 6.01 12.12 -5.16
N ILE A 368 4.97 12.48 -4.43
CA ILE A 368 3.99 13.48 -4.84
C ILE A 368 4.61 14.86 -4.67
N TYR A 369 4.83 15.55 -5.77
CA TYR A 369 5.40 16.88 -5.81
C TYR A 369 4.36 17.96 -5.47
N GLU A 370 3.18 17.85 -6.06
CA GLU A 370 2.10 18.80 -5.91
C GLU A 370 0.74 18.14 -6.17
N ARG A 371 -0.33 18.72 -5.62
CA ARG A 371 -1.71 18.29 -5.82
C ARG A 371 -2.61 19.51 -6.06
N GLN A 372 -3.49 19.42 -7.05
CA GLN A 372 -4.50 20.45 -7.33
C GLN A 372 -5.88 19.83 -7.57
N ALA A 373 -6.95 20.51 -7.15
CA ALA A 373 -8.32 20.15 -7.51
C ALA A 373 -8.58 20.46 -9.00
N VAL A 374 -9.27 19.56 -9.69
CA VAL A 374 -9.71 19.76 -11.08
C VAL A 374 -11.20 20.03 -11.03
N ASN A 375 -11.60 21.22 -11.48
CA ASN A 375 -13.00 21.63 -11.59
C ASN A 375 -13.63 21.07 -12.85
#